data_AF-A0A3C1B4A7-F1
#
_entry.id   AF-A0A3C1B4A7-F1
#
_cell.length_a   1.000
_cell.length_b   1.000
_cell.length_c   1.000
_cell.angle_alpha   90.00
_cell.angle_beta   90.00
_cell.angle_gamma   90.00
#
_symmetry.space_group_name_H-M   'P 1'
#
loop_
_entity.id
_entity.type
_entity.pdbx_description
1 polymer ?
#
loop_
_entity_poly.entity_id
_entity_poly.type
_entity_poly.pdbx_seq_one_letter_code
_entity_poly.pdbx_strand_id
1 'polypeptide(L)'
;QNHSPFKTNASFLELTLRSFAKNAALHHHLEIKAHPLEDGRSEIAYHLRRLGIKFGINRRIHYLPGGKLAHVLDPALSVVTVNSTAGQQALWRGILVKTLGQAIYNHDKFISKQSLDAFFAHPKAPNIQAYKAFRNFLLQTSQIPGGFYSKAGRQQAIAQLTKKMFHPLDPYNAHLTDQPCHKNPDGFTLSTAHAPELVAAE
;
A
#
# COMPACT_ATOMS: atom_id res chain seq x y z
N GLN A 1 11.14 -12.07 -11.11
CA GLN A 1 9.84 -12.16 -10.41
C GLN A 1 10.04 -12.93 -9.10
N ASN A 2 10.49 -12.27 -8.01
CA ASN A 2 10.83 -12.96 -6.74
C ASN A 2 10.02 -12.49 -5.52
N HIS A 3 9.06 -11.57 -5.70
CA HIS A 3 8.38 -10.89 -4.59
C HIS A 3 6.86 -11.16 -4.53
N SER A 4 6.36 -12.09 -5.33
CA SER A 4 4.95 -12.49 -5.37
C SER A 4 4.84 -14.00 -5.58
N PRO A 5 3.97 -14.71 -4.85
CA PRO A 5 3.65 -16.10 -5.14
C PRO A 5 2.74 -16.26 -6.37
N PHE A 6 2.15 -15.16 -6.87
CA PHE A 6 1.25 -15.16 -8.02
C PHE A 6 2.03 -15.07 -9.32
N LYS A 7 1.76 -16.02 -10.22
CA LYS A 7 2.30 -16.00 -11.60
C LYS A 7 1.59 -14.97 -12.49
N THR A 8 0.34 -14.63 -12.17
CA THR A 8 -0.49 -13.71 -12.96
C THR A 8 -1.42 -12.87 -12.08
N ASN A 9 -1.80 -11.68 -12.55
CA ASN A 9 -2.85 -10.86 -11.92
C ASN A 9 -4.16 -11.63 -11.78
N ALA A 10 -4.51 -12.47 -12.77
CA ALA A 10 -5.69 -13.33 -12.73
C ALA A 10 -5.72 -14.23 -11.49
N SER A 11 -4.59 -14.84 -11.11
CA SER A 11 -4.51 -15.72 -9.95
C SER A 11 -4.66 -14.96 -8.62
N PHE A 12 -4.12 -13.73 -8.55
CA PHE A 12 -4.31 -12.82 -7.42
C PHE A 12 -5.79 -12.38 -7.30
N LEU A 13 -6.40 -11.96 -8.41
CA LEU A 13 -7.80 -11.57 -8.47
C LEU A 13 -8.72 -12.72 -8.07
N GLU A 14 -8.49 -13.94 -8.58
CA GLU A 14 -9.32 -15.09 -8.22
C GLU A 14 -9.25 -15.41 -6.73
N LEU A 15 -8.07 -15.43 -6.13
CA LEU A 15 -7.93 -15.66 -4.69
C LEU A 15 -8.67 -14.59 -3.88
N THR A 16 -8.48 -13.32 -4.26
CA THR A 16 -9.04 -12.17 -3.55
C THR A 16 -10.56 -12.11 -3.66
N LEU A 17 -11.11 -12.20 -4.88
CA LEU A 17 -12.55 -12.15 -5.12
C LEU A 17 -13.27 -13.35 -4.50
N ARG A 18 -12.67 -14.55 -4.53
CA ARG A 18 -13.24 -15.74 -3.88
C ARG A 18 -13.34 -15.56 -2.37
N SER A 19 -12.30 -15.04 -1.75
CA SER A 19 -12.25 -14.81 -0.30
C SER A 19 -13.21 -13.69 0.11
N PHE A 20 -13.24 -12.58 -0.63
CA PHE A 20 -14.17 -11.49 -0.42
C PHE A 20 -15.63 -11.95 -0.51
N ALA A 21 -15.99 -12.69 -1.57
CA ALA A 21 -17.36 -13.18 -1.77
C ALA A 21 -17.88 -14.01 -0.60
N LYS A 22 -17.01 -14.81 0.03
CA LYS A 22 -17.38 -15.72 1.11
C LYS A 22 -17.40 -15.07 2.49
N ASN A 23 -16.55 -14.08 2.72
CA ASN A 23 -16.24 -13.64 4.08
C ASN A 23 -16.57 -12.16 4.36
N ALA A 24 -16.63 -11.30 3.34
CA ALA A 24 -16.94 -9.89 3.55
C ALA A 24 -18.44 -9.68 3.78
N ALA A 25 -18.78 -8.77 4.70
CA ALA A 25 -20.17 -8.37 4.97
C ALA A 25 -20.91 -7.95 3.70
N LEU A 26 -22.20 -8.25 3.59
CA LEU A 26 -22.97 -8.09 2.34
C LEU A 26 -23.01 -6.67 1.79
N HIS A 27 -22.89 -5.66 2.66
CA HIS A 27 -22.88 -4.24 2.30
C HIS A 27 -21.49 -3.71 1.93
N HIS A 28 -20.41 -4.49 2.10
CA HIS A 28 -19.07 -4.07 1.67
C HIS A 28 -18.93 -4.18 0.15
N HIS A 29 -18.19 -3.24 -0.44
CA HIS A 29 -17.79 -3.26 -1.84
C HIS A 29 -16.27 -3.40 -1.97
N LEU A 30 -15.83 -4.01 -3.08
CA LEU A 30 -14.43 -4.18 -3.44
C LEU A 30 -14.10 -3.28 -4.63
N GLU A 31 -13.23 -2.30 -4.42
CA GLU A 31 -12.66 -1.49 -5.50
C GLU A 31 -11.30 -2.04 -5.90
N ILE A 32 -11.13 -2.28 -7.20
CA ILE A 32 -9.87 -2.75 -7.79
C ILE A 32 -9.26 -1.60 -8.57
N LYS A 33 -8.10 -1.12 -8.12
CA LYS A 33 -7.35 -0.06 -8.79
C LYS A 33 -6.28 -0.67 -9.69
N ALA A 34 -6.32 -0.32 -10.98
CA ALA A 34 -5.23 -0.69 -11.88
C ALA A 34 -3.98 0.15 -11.63
N HIS A 35 -2.80 -0.43 -11.88
CA HIS A 35 -1.55 0.32 -11.86
C HIS A 35 -1.55 1.39 -12.98
N PRO A 36 -0.97 2.59 -12.79
CA PRO A 36 -0.92 3.62 -13.83
C PRO A 36 -0.25 3.20 -15.14
N LEU A 37 0.61 2.18 -15.08
CA LEU A 37 1.31 1.59 -16.23
C LEU A 37 0.62 0.33 -16.76
N GLU A 38 -0.57 0.00 -16.27
CA GLU A 38 -1.36 -1.10 -16.80
C GLU A 38 -1.73 -0.80 -18.26
N ASP A 39 -1.27 -1.65 -19.18
CA ASP A 39 -1.43 -1.48 -20.63
C ASP A 39 -2.58 -2.30 -21.22
N GLY A 40 -3.36 -2.96 -20.35
CA GLY A 40 -4.53 -3.76 -20.71
C GLY A 40 -4.23 -5.21 -21.08
N ARG A 41 -2.95 -5.60 -21.22
CA ARG A 41 -2.56 -6.97 -21.58
C ARG A 41 -2.89 -8.00 -20.51
N SER A 42 -3.08 -7.56 -19.26
CA SER A 42 -3.48 -8.45 -18.17
C SER A 42 -4.98 -8.72 -18.10
N GLU A 43 -5.78 -8.13 -18.99
CA GLU A 43 -7.22 -8.35 -19.16
C GLU A 43 -8.02 -8.27 -17.84
N ILE A 44 -7.61 -7.40 -16.90
CA ILE A 44 -8.20 -7.29 -15.56
C ILE A 44 -9.72 -7.15 -15.62
N ALA A 45 -10.24 -6.26 -16.48
CA ALA A 45 -11.68 -6.04 -16.60
C ALA A 45 -12.45 -7.31 -17.02
N TYR A 46 -11.88 -8.10 -17.95
CA TYR A 46 -12.45 -9.37 -18.37
C TYR A 46 -12.45 -10.39 -17.22
N HIS A 47 -11.33 -10.51 -16.50
CA HIS A 47 -11.23 -11.39 -15.33
C HIS A 47 -12.19 -10.98 -14.21
N LEU A 48 -12.32 -9.69 -13.90
CA LEU A 48 -13.26 -9.20 -12.90
C LEU A 48 -14.70 -9.53 -13.26
N ARG A 49 -15.11 -9.32 -14.52
CA ARG A 49 -16.46 -9.70 -14.98
C ARG A 49 -16.70 -11.20 -14.84
N ARG A 50 -15.77 -12.02 -15.33
CA ARG A 50 -15.89 -13.49 -15.29
C ARG A 50 -15.95 -14.00 -13.84
N LEU A 51 -15.06 -13.53 -12.98
CA LEU A 51 -14.97 -13.93 -11.57
C LEU A 51 -16.13 -13.39 -10.75
N GLY A 52 -16.59 -12.17 -11.03
CA GLY A 52 -17.76 -11.58 -10.39
C GLY A 52 -19.03 -12.39 -10.66
N ILE A 53 -19.21 -12.92 -11.87
CA ILE A 53 -20.30 -13.87 -12.20
C ILE A 53 -20.09 -15.17 -11.44
N LYS A 54 -18.88 -15.76 -11.53
CA LYS A 54 -18.53 -17.04 -10.88
C LYS A 54 -18.82 -17.03 -9.37
N PHE A 55 -18.58 -15.91 -8.70
CA PHE A 55 -18.73 -15.77 -7.25
C PHE A 55 -19.98 -14.97 -6.83
N GLY A 56 -20.84 -14.56 -7.76
CA GLY A 56 -22.10 -13.86 -7.44
C GLY A 56 -21.95 -12.45 -6.87
N ILE A 57 -20.83 -11.77 -7.12
CA ILE A 57 -20.49 -10.46 -6.53
C ILE A 57 -20.32 -9.32 -7.55
N ASN A 58 -20.81 -9.49 -8.78
CA ASN A 58 -20.72 -8.46 -9.84
C ASN A 58 -21.14 -7.06 -9.40
N ARG A 59 -22.19 -6.95 -8.58
CA ARG A 59 -22.72 -5.65 -8.09
C ARG A 59 -21.88 -5.03 -6.98
N ARG A 60 -20.90 -5.78 -6.45
CA ARG A 60 -20.04 -5.40 -5.32
C ARG A 60 -18.58 -5.19 -5.73
N ILE A 61 -18.27 -5.34 -7.01
CA ILE A 61 -16.92 -5.18 -7.57
C ILE A 61 -16.92 -3.93 -8.45
N HIS A 62 -16.00 -3.01 -8.18
CA HIS A 62 -15.80 -1.81 -8.99
C HIS A 62 -14.37 -1.77 -9.50
N TYR A 63 -14.19 -1.41 -10.78
CA TYR A 63 -12.88 -1.36 -11.42
C TYR A 63 -12.52 0.08 -11.79
N LEU A 64 -11.35 0.52 -11.35
CA LEU A 64 -10.83 1.87 -11.61
C LEU A 64 -9.54 1.77 -12.45
N PRO A 65 -9.64 1.91 -13.79
CA PRO A 65 -8.47 1.79 -14.68
C PRO A 65 -7.48 2.95 -14.48
N GLY A 66 -7.93 4.09 -13.96
CA GLY A 66 -7.12 5.29 -13.79
C GLY A 66 -7.57 6.12 -12.58
N GLY A 67 -7.02 7.33 -12.46
CA GLY A 67 -7.37 8.25 -11.37
C GLY A 67 -6.42 8.19 -10.16
N LYS A 68 -6.63 9.13 -9.24
CA LYS A 68 -5.81 9.29 -8.04
C LYS A 68 -6.14 8.19 -7.04
N LEU A 69 -5.11 7.45 -6.61
CA LEU A 69 -5.22 6.41 -5.58
C LEU A 69 -5.86 6.95 -4.28
N ALA A 70 -5.62 8.21 -3.94
CA ALA A 70 -6.23 8.87 -2.78
C ALA A 70 -7.76 8.72 -2.76
N HIS A 71 -8.45 8.87 -3.90
CA HIS A 71 -9.91 8.76 -3.95
C HIS A 71 -10.42 7.36 -3.57
N VAL A 72 -9.63 6.32 -3.84
CA VAL A 72 -9.93 4.93 -3.49
C VAL A 72 -9.60 4.67 -2.02
N LEU A 73 -8.53 5.29 -1.51
CA LEU A 73 -8.07 5.06 -0.14
C LEU A 73 -8.86 5.84 0.90
N ASP A 74 -9.32 7.06 0.60
CA ASP A 74 -9.98 7.92 1.59
C ASP A 74 -11.25 7.29 2.21
N PRO A 75 -12.11 6.55 1.46
CA PRO A 75 -13.24 5.81 2.04
C PRO A 75 -12.89 4.36 2.44
N ALA A 76 -11.65 3.91 2.28
CA ALA A 76 -11.30 2.51 2.47
C ALA A 76 -11.15 2.11 3.96
N LEU A 77 -11.92 1.10 4.36
CA LEU A 77 -11.77 0.34 5.59
C LEU A 77 -10.49 -0.49 5.60
N SER A 78 -10.20 -1.18 4.50
CA SER A 78 -9.02 -2.05 4.41
C SER A 78 -8.48 -2.13 3.00
N VAL A 79 -7.21 -2.52 2.89
CA VAL A 79 -6.48 -2.68 1.63
C VAL A 79 -5.87 -4.08 1.54
N VAL A 80 -6.05 -4.72 0.39
CA VAL A 80 -5.32 -5.94 0.02
C VAL A 80 -4.37 -5.59 -1.12
N THR A 81 -3.10 -5.94 -0.99
CA THR A 81 -2.12 -5.75 -2.07
C THR A 81 -1.12 -6.89 -2.14
N VAL A 82 -0.49 -7.10 -3.29
CA VAL A 82 0.63 -8.04 -3.39
C VAL A 82 1.86 -7.43 -2.71
N ASN A 83 2.37 -6.35 -3.27
CA ASN A 83 3.57 -5.66 -2.80
C ASN A 83 3.63 -4.19 -3.25
N SER A 84 2.50 -3.61 -3.66
CA SER A 84 2.47 -2.22 -4.15
C SER A 84 2.89 -1.25 -3.05
N THR A 85 3.53 -0.14 -3.45
CA THR A 85 3.80 0.99 -2.55
C THR A 85 2.52 1.69 -2.10
N ALA A 86 1.40 1.45 -2.78
CA ALA A 86 0.07 1.84 -2.33
C ALA A 86 -0.28 1.34 -0.92
N GLY A 87 0.21 0.16 -0.52
CA GLY A 87 0.06 -0.32 0.84
C GLY A 87 0.68 0.61 1.89
N GLN A 88 1.79 1.29 1.55
CA GLN A 88 2.36 2.31 2.45
C GLN A 88 1.49 3.58 2.50
N GLN A 89 0.88 3.97 1.38
CA GLN A 89 -0.06 5.10 1.35
C GLN A 89 -1.31 4.81 2.19
N ALA A 90 -1.76 3.56 2.23
CA ALA A 90 -2.86 3.11 3.07
C ALA A 90 -2.47 3.11 4.55
N LEU A 91 -1.31 2.54 4.90
CA LEU A 91 -0.78 2.56 6.28
C LEU A 91 -0.60 3.98 6.83
N TRP A 92 -0.16 4.92 5.98
CA TRP A 92 -0.04 6.34 6.36
C TRP A 92 -1.37 6.97 6.76
N ARG A 93 -2.47 6.53 6.14
CA ARG A 93 -3.85 6.93 6.48
C ARG A 93 -4.43 6.15 7.67
N GLY A 94 -3.68 5.22 8.26
CA GLY A 94 -4.16 4.34 9.33
C GLY A 94 -5.06 3.20 8.83
N ILE A 95 -5.12 2.96 7.52
CA ILE A 95 -5.96 1.94 6.93
C ILE A 95 -5.34 0.55 7.15
N LEU A 96 -6.18 -0.44 7.41
CA LEU A 96 -5.81 -1.83 7.63
C LEU A 96 -5.23 -2.43 6.34
N VAL A 97 -4.03 -3.02 6.38
CA VAL A 97 -3.40 -3.59 5.18
C VAL A 97 -3.10 -5.07 5.31
N LYS A 98 -3.47 -5.83 4.27
CA LYS A 98 -3.07 -7.22 4.05
C LYS A 98 -2.17 -7.31 2.82
N THR A 99 -0.95 -7.79 3.02
CA THR A 99 -0.03 -8.12 1.92
C THR A 99 -0.13 -9.61 1.56
N LEU A 100 -0.17 -9.92 0.27
CA LEU A 100 -0.14 -11.29 -0.25
C LEU A 100 1.18 -11.66 -0.95
N GLY A 101 2.13 -10.71 -1.01
CA GLY A 101 3.50 -10.92 -1.49
C GLY A 101 4.55 -10.46 -0.47
N GLN A 102 5.77 -10.30 -0.96
CA GLN A 102 6.89 -9.74 -0.21
C GLN A 102 7.00 -8.25 -0.49
N ALA A 103 6.84 -7.44 0.56
CA ALA A 103 7.04 -6.01 0.53
C ALA A 103 7.99 -5.61 1.66
N ILE A 104 8.79 -4.56 1.47
CA ILE A 104 9.72 -4.06 2.49
C ILE A 104 9.02 -3.72 3.82
N TYR A 105 7.75 -3.34 3.76
CA TYR A 105 6.92 -3.00 4.91
C TYR A 105 6.11 -4.19 5.46
N ASN A 106 6.30 -5.42 4.96
CA ASN A 106 5.59 -6.62 5.46
C ASN A 106 6.13 -7.03 6.84
N HIS A 107 5.71 -6.30 7.87
CA HIS A 107 6.16 -6.48 9.25
C HIS A 107 4.97 -6.73 10.18
N ASP A 108 5.09 -7.74 11.04
CA ASP A 108 4.00 -8.30 11.88
C ASP A 108 3.39 -7.29 12.86
N LYS A 109 4.14 -6.23 13.19
CA LYS A 109 3.65 -5.14 14.05
C LYS A 109 2.52 -4.33 13.41
N PHE A 110 2.48 -4.17 12.09
CA PHE A 110 1.53 -3.24 11.44
C PHE A 110 0.94 -3.74 10.12
N ILE A 111 1.32 -4.92 9.64
CA ILE A 111 0.65 -5.64 8.55
C ILE A 111 -0.11 -6.84 9.10
N SER A 112 -1.34 -7.04 8.62
CA SER A 112 -2.18 -8.14 9.11
C SER A 112 -1.59 -9.51 8.74
N LYS A 113 -1.38 -10.34 9.77
CA LYS A 113 -1.01 -11.75 9.65
C LYS A 113 -2.22 -12.68 9.53
N GLN A 114 -3.44 -12.15 9.58
CA GLN A 114 -4.67 -12.93 9.40
C GLN A 114 -4.67 -13.65 8.04
N SER A 115 -5.34 -14.78 7.93
CA SER A 115 -5.69 -15.30 6.59
C SER A 115 -6.51 -14.26 5.83
N LEU A 116 -6.53 -14.34 4.51
CA LEU A 116 -7.32 -13.40 3.70
C LEU A 116 -8.82 -13.48 4.07
N ASP A 117 -9.32 -14.68 4.33
CA ASP A 117 -10.70 -14.92 4.78
C ASP A 117 -11.01 -14.21 6.09
N ALA A 118 -10.16 -14.39 7.11
CA ALA A 118 -10.34 -13.74 8.41
C ALA A 118 -10.17 -12.22 8.32
N PHE A 119 -9.30 -11.74 7.43
CA PHE A 119 -9.10 -10.31 7.19
C PHE A 119 -10.34 -9.66 6.59
N PHE A 120 -11.00 -10.30 5.61
CA PHE A 120 -12.24 -9.76 5.05
C PHE A 120 -13.43 -9.84 6.00
N ALA A 121 -13.49 -10.87 6.86
CA ALA A 121 -14.55 -11.00 7.85
C ALA A 121 -14.42 -9.96 8.97
N HIS A 122 -13.24 -9.87 9.58
CA HIS A 122 -12.99 -9.04 10.75
C HIS A 122 -11.54 -8.54 10.76
N PRO A 123 -11.22 -7.47 10.01
CA PRO A 123 -9.86 -6.95 9.92
C PRO A 123 -9.40 -6.36 11.26
N LYS A 124 -8.18 -6.70 11.71
CA LYS A 124 -7.61 -6.21 12.98
C LYS A 124 -6.73 -4.98 12.79
N ALA A 125 -6.97 -3.94 13.58
CA ALA A 125 -6.29 -2.64 13.51
C ALA A 125 -4.75 -2.74 13.48
N PRO A 126 -4.06 -1.99 12.61
CA PRO A 126 -2.60 -1.99 12.58
C PRO A 126 -2.02 -1.19 13.75
N ASN A 127 -0.81 -1.53 14.20
CA ASN A 127 -0.07 -0.64 15.10
C ASN A 127 0.52 0.56 14.32
N ILE A 128 -0.24 1.65 14.27
CA ILE A 128 0.14 2.87 13.54
C ILE A 128 1.47 3.46 14.05
N GLN A 129 1.75 3.36 15.36
CA GLN A 129 3.00 3.88 15.92
C GLN A 129 4.21 3.08 15.44
N ALA A 130 4.09 1.75 15.36
CA ALA A 130 5.13 0.90 14.79
C ALA A 130 5.38 1.21 13.31
N TYR A 131 4.31 1.47 12.52
CA TYR A 131 4.46 1.89 11.14
C TYR A 131 5.15 3.25 11.02
N LYS A 132 4.78 4.25 11.84
CA LYS A 132 5.43 5.57 11.87
C LYS A 132 6.92 5.46 12.20
N ALA A 133 7.29 4.64 13.19
CA ALA A 133 8.68 4.38 13.52
C ALA A 133 9.45 3.76 12.34
N PHE A 134 8.86 2.75 11.68
CA PHE A 134 9.44 2.13 10.48
C PHE A 134 9.62 3.15 9.34
N ARG A 135 8.59 3.95 9.02
CA ARG A 135 8.67 4.98 7.97
C ARG A 135 9.75 6.01 8.29
N ASN A 136 9.81 6.50 9.52
CA ASN A 136 10.79 7.49 9.94
C ASN A 136 12.21 6.94 9.82
N PHE A 137 12.42 5.70 10.25
CA PHE A 137 13.70 5.01 10.08
C PHE A 137 14.11 4.95 8.61
N LEU A 138 13.20 4.56 7.71
CA LEU A 138 13.49 4.55 6.27
C LEU A 138 13.84 5.94 5.72
N LEU A 139 13.08 6.98 6.10
CA LEU A 139 13.32 8.36 5.67
C LEU A 139 14.66 8.91 6.14
N GLN A 140 15.12 8.52 7.32
CA GLN A 140 16.36 9.00 7.89
C GLN A 140 17.57 8.24 7.35
N THR A 141 17.42 6.94 7.07
CA THR A 141 18.51 6.07 6.64
C THR A 141 18.62 5.98 5.11
N SER A 142 17.64 5.36 4.45
CA SER A 142 17.76 4.88 3.07
C SER A 142 17.09 5.76 2.02
N GLN A 143 16.01 6.46 2.36
CA GLN A 143 15.26 7.24 1.38
C GLN A 143 15.90 8.61 1.16
N ILE A 144 15.81 9.09 -0.08
CA ILE A 144 16.31 10.40 -0.49
C ILE A 144 15.12 11.20 -1.03
N PRO A 145 14.65 12.24 -0.31
CA PRO A 145 13.58 13.10 -0.79
C PRO A 145 13.94 13.77 -2.11
N GLY A 146 13.03 13.71 -3.09
CA GLY A 146 13.20 14.32 -4.41
C GLY A 146 12.48 13.52 -5.49
N GLY A 147 12.88 13.71 -6.75
CA GLY A 147 12.26 13.03 -7.88
C GLY A 147 13.08 13.11 -9.16
N PHE A 148 12.91 12.12 -10.03
CA PHE A 148 13.69 12.03 -11.27
C PHE A 148 13.16 12.95 -12.38
N TYR A 149 11.84 13.12 -12.47
CA TYR A 149 11.19 13.70 -13.64
C TYR A 149 11.17 15.23 -13.66
N SER A 150 11.15 15.90 -12.52
CA SER A 150 11.13 17.38 -12.44
C SER A 150 12.51 17.95 -12.11
N LYS A 151 12.81 19.16 -12.63
CA LYS A 151 14.04 19.88 -12.29
C LYS A 151 14.16 20.10 -10.78
N ALA A 152 13.08 20.54 -10.13
CA ALA A 152 13.01 20.75 -8.69
C ALA A 152 13.26 19.45 -7.91
N GLY A 153 12.63 18.35 -8.32
CA GLY A 153 12.82 17.03 -7.69
C GLY A 153 14.26 16.55 -7.79
N ARG A 154 14.91 16.74 -8.94
CA ARG A 154 16.32 16.36 -9.13
C ARG A 154 17.24 17.21 -8.27
N GLN A 155 17.02 18.54 -8.23
CA GLN A 155 17.81 19.44 -7.39
C GLN A 155 17.71 19.07 -5.90
N GLN A 156 16.51 18.77 -5.42
CA GLN A 156 16.29 18.31 -4.05
C GLN A 156 17.03 16.98 -3.77
N ALA A 157 16.92 16.00 -4.68
CA ALA A 157 17.56 14.71 -4.53
C ALA A 157 19.10 14.83 -4.48
N ILE A 158 19.70 15.59 -5.41
CA ILE A 158 21.15 15.82 -5.48
C ILE A 158 21.65 16.45 -4.17
N ALA A 159 20.98 17.50 -3.68
CA ALA A 159 21.39 18.21 -2.46
C ALA A 159 21.41 17.30 -1.23
N GLN A 160 20.48 16.34 -1.14
CA GLN A 160 20.42 15.38 -0.03
C GLN A 160 21.40 14.21 -0.21
N LEU A 161 21.50 13.70 -1.44
CA LEU A 161 22.41 12.61 -1.79
C LEU A 161 23.87 12.98 -1.53
N THR A 162 24.31 14.16 -1.98
CA THR A 162 25.68 14.64 -1.77
C THR A 162 26.05 14.65 -0.29
N LYS A 163 25.15 15.13 0.59
CA LYS A 163 25.40 15.14 2.03
C LYS A 163 25.52 13.73 2.62
N LYS A 164 24.71 12.77 2.15
CA LYS A 164 24.81 11.36 2.55
C LYS A 164 26.09 10.70 2.05
N MET A 165 26.53 11.00 0.82
CA MET A 165 27.74 10.41 0.22
C MET A 165 29.03 10.85 0.93
N PHE A 166 29.09 12.08 1.42
CA PHE A 166 30.26 12.62 2.12
C PHE A 166 30.20 12.46 3.65
N HIS A 167 29.17 11.81 4.19
CA HIS A 167 29.07 11.56 5.63
C HIS A 167 30.09 10.46 6.03
N PRO A 168 30.83 10.61 7.15
CA PRO A 168 31.85 9.65 7.55
C PRO A 168 31.29 8.29 7.98
N LEU A 169 30.02 8.24 8.35
CA LEU A 169 29.28 7.01 8.66
C LEU A 169 28.26 6.70 7.58
N ASP A 170 28.03 5.42 7.29
CA ASP A 170 26.89 5.04 6.47
C ASP A 170 25.56 5.46 7.13
N PRO A 171 24.47 5.60 6.35
CA PRO A 171 23.24 6.17 6.86
C PRO A 171 22.58 5.40 8.01
N TYR A 172 22.82 4.09 8.13
CA TYR A 172 22.26 3.29 9.23
C TYR A 172 23.04 3.54 10.51
N ASN A 173 24.36 3.43 10.46
CA ASN A 173 25.22 3.72 11.61
C ASN A 173 25.04 5.16 12.08
N ALA A 174 25.00 6.12 11.16
CA ALA A 174 24.72 7.53 11.46
C ALA A 174 23.42 7.72 12.25
N HIS A 175 22.36 7.00 11.89
CA HIS A 175 21.08 7.09 12.62
C HIS A 175 21.11 6.36 13.97
N LEU A 176 21.73 5.17 14.03
CA LEU A 176 21.80 4.37 15.25
C LEU A 176 22.72 4.97 16.33
N THR A 177 23.69 5.80 15.95
CA THR A 177 24.58 6.53 16.88
C THR A 177 24.14 7.98 17.15
N ASP A 178 22.94 8.36 16.72
CA ASP A 178 22.37 9.72 16.85
C ASP A 178 23.23 10.82 16.22
N GLN A 179 23.85 10.50 15.07
CA GLN A 179 24.60 11.42 14.21
C GLN A 179 23.99 11.50 12.80
N PRO A 180 22.68 11.81 12.64
CA PRO A 180 22.03 11.77 11.34
C PRO A 180 22.48 12.92 10.43
N CYS A 181 22.49 12.68 9.12
CA CYS A 181 22.84 13.70 8.15
C CYS A 181 21.83 14.88 8.11
N HIS A 182 20.54 14.68 8.47
CA HIS A 182 19.46 15.69 8.49
C HIS A 182 18.44 15.46 9.65
N LYS A 183 17.75 16.51 10.13
CA LYS A 183 16.68 16.45 11.16
C LYS A 183 15.27 16.27 10.55
N ASN A 184 14.35 15.66 11.32
CA ASN A 184 13.01 15.21 10.92
C ASN A 184 12.05 16.37 10.56
N PRO A 185 11.30 16.33 9.42
CA PRO A 185 10.42 17.43 9.00
C PRO A 185 8.95 17.34 9.47
N ASP A 186 8.44 16.19 9.91
CA ASP A 186 6.97 15.99 10.03
C ASP A 186 6.47 16.14 11.48
N GLY A 187 5.82 17.27 11.78
CA GLY A 187 4.93 17.44 12.94
C GLY A 187 3.51 17.79 12.48
N PHE A 188 2.50 16.95 12.81
CA PHE A 188 1.11 17.30 13.22
C PHE A 188 0.09 16.13 13.13
N THR A 189 -1.03 16.32 13.84
CA THR A 189 -2.19 15.47 14.16
C THR A 189 -3.31 15.43 13.10
N LEU A 190 -4.09 14.33 13.04
CA LEU A 190 -5.22 14.10 12.12
C LEU A 190 -6.59 14.25 12.80
N SER A 191 -7.56 14.86 12.10
CA SER A 191 -8.99 14.95 12.43
C SER A 191 -9.80 14.23 11.34
N THR A 192 -10.85 13.49 11.72
CA THR A 192 -11.65 12.61 10.84
C THR A 192 -13.10 13.10 10.68
N ALA A 193 -13.69 12.88 9.48
CA ALA A 193 -15.13 12.98 9.21
C ALA A 193 -15.54 11.83 8.26
N HIS A 194 -16.71 11.24 8.49
CA HIS A 194 -17.20 9.98 7.91
C HIS A 194 -17.86 10.10 6.51
N ALA A 195 -17.60 9.11 5.66
CA ALA A 195 -18.30 8.78 4.40
C ALA A 195 -18.24 7.23 4.18
N PRO A 196 -18.95 6.63 3.20
CA PRO A 196 -19.34 5.21 3.21
C PRO A 196 -18.17 4.23 3.02
N GLU A 197 -18.42 2.99 3.44
CA GLU A 197 -17.40 1.99 3.82
C GLU A 197 -16.88 1.13 2.66
N LEU A 198 -15.61 1.28 2.29
CA LEU A 198 -15.01 0.68 1.09
C LEU A 198 -13.87 -0.30 1.40
N VAL A 199 -13.60 -1.31 0.57
CA VAL A 199 -12.37 -2.11 0.66
C VAL A 199 -11.62 -2.03 -0.67
N ALA A 200 -10.35 -1.64 -0.65
CA ALA A 200 -9.55 -1.44 -1.85
C ALA A 200 -8.58 -2.60 -2.09
N ALA A 201 -8.39 -2.98 -3.35
CA ALA A 201 -7.37 -3.94 -3.76
C ALA A 201 -6.50 -3.36 -4.90
N GLU A 202 -5.18 -3.56 -4.76
CA GLU A 202 -4.17 -3.15 -5.76
C GLU A 202 -3.11 -4.24 -5.98
#